data_AF-A0A524EPE8-F1
#
_entry.id   AF-A0A524EPE8-F1
#
_cell.length_a   1.000
_cell.length_b   1.000
_cell.length_c   1.000
_cell.angle_alpha   90.00
_cell.angle_beta   90.00
_cell.angle_gamma   90.00
#
_symmetry.space_group_name_H-M   'P 1'
#
loop_
_entity.id
_entity.type
_entity.pdbx_description
1 polymer ?
#
loop_
_entity_poly.entity_id
_entity_poly.type
_entity_poly.pdbx_seq_one_letter_code
_entity_poly.pdbx_strand_id
1 'polypeptide(L)'
;MRIVEHKGDLAERIDILNIEADSELAKDMMELYSVKCQACQEDRLSCTVRPACKDRNFLNVLIELGVEPQNLPKFCYSQYLDQVRRYILDQRGRVMKDKRLPIKDLLSTLRVSSIRHFNSKFKKEWENYSKVNENNVMLVAGNGNIFHFDFERGIVLINPLNEAILDFNAFKLYSNLFSKWFNLDARVSDLTTNWWILTIEAKGTFSKEEIGPLKKNISRLFEVAIAKSEKDSLIVEVEAVVDNIQPPVKISSLKNLFELVAGLVEQT
;
A
#
# COMPACT_ATOMS: atom_id res chain seq x y z
N MET A 1 -28.80 -7.70 -0.97
CA MET A 1 -27.42 -7.28 -1.29
C MET A 1 -27.21 -7.58 -2.76
N ARG A 2 -26.96 -6.58 -3.61
CA ARG A 2 -26.90 -6.74 -5.07
C ARG A 2 -25.47 -6.93 -5.59
N ILE A 3 -24.71 -7.79 -4.94
CA ILE A 3 -23.28 -7.98 -5.26
C ILE A 3 -23.07 -8.67 -6.61
N VAL A 4 -23.96 -9.61 -6.98
CA VAL A 4 -23.86 -10.41 -8.20
C VAL A 4 -23.92 -9.56 -9.48
N GLU A 5 -24.42 -8.32 -9.39
CA GLU A 5 -24.47 -7.37 -10.50
C GLU A 5 -23.07 -6.92 -10.98
N HIS A 6 -22.04 -7.02 -10.12
CA HIS A 6 -20.66 -6.61 -10.41
C HIS A 6 -19.75 -7.73 -10.94
N LYS A 7 -20.34 -8.82 -11.43
CA LYS A 7 -19.57 -9.96 -11.98
C LYS A 7 -18.75 -9.59 -13.23
N GLY A 8 -19.24 -8.66 -14.05
CA GLY A 8 -18.54 -8.21 -15.26
C GLY A 8 -17.24 -7.48 -14.90
N ASP A 9 -17.34 -6.53 -13.97
CA ASP A 9 -16.18 -5.78 -13.45
C ASP A 9 -15.11 -6.71 -12.85
N LEU A 10 -15.53 -7.80 -12.20
CA LEU A 10 -14.62 -8.80 -11.65
C LEU A 10 -13.99 -9.66 -12.75
N ALA A 11 -14.77 -10.08 -13.76
CA ALA A 11 -14.28 -10.88 -14.88
C ALA A 11 -13.19 -10.16 -15.68
N GLU A 12 -13.42 -8.88 -16.00
CA GLU A 12 -12.46 -8.02 -16.71
C GLU A 12 -11.13 -7.88 -15.95
N ARG A 13 -11.15 -8.00 -14.62
CA ARG A 13 -9.95 -7.89 -13.77
C ARG A 13 -9.28 -9.21 -13.45
N ILE A 14 -9.99 -10.33 -13.60
CA ILE A 14 -9.42 -11.68 -13.43
C ILE A 14 -8.49 -11.96 -14.60
N ASP A 15 -8.98 -11.82 -15.83
CA ASP A 15 -8.22 -11.97 -17.09
C ASP A 15 -7.27 -13.19 -17.08
N ILE A 16 -7.82 -14.38 -16.79
CA ILE A 16 -7.04 -15.64 -16.68
C ILE A 16 -7.24 -16.51 -17.92
N LEU A 17 -8.48 -16.61 -18.41
CA LEU A 17 -8.88 -17.55 -19.45
C LEU A 17 -9.37 -16.82 -20.70
N ASN A 18 -10.68 -16.78 -20.87
CA ASN A 18 -11.38 -16.04 -21.90
C ASN A 18 -12.58 -15.36 -21.25
N ILE A 19 -13.13 -14.34 -21.90
CA ILE A 19 -14.17 -13.47 -21.36
C ILE A 19 -15.39 -14.27 -20.85
N GLU A 20 -15.80 -15.32 -21.55
CA GLU A 20 -16.96 -16.14 -21.16
C GLU A 20 -16.67 -16.96 -19.90
N ALA A 21 -15.53 -17.66 -19.88
CA ALA A 21 -15.10 -18.49 -18.75
C ALA A 21 -14.81 -17.64 -17.50
N ASP A 22 -14.16 -16.48 -17.67
CA ASP A 22 -13.87 -15.56 -16.57
C ASP A 22 -15.14 -14.91 -16.02
N SER A 23 -16.13 -14.64 -16.87
CA SER A 23 -17.46 -14.16 -16.45
C SER A 23 -18.23 -15.22 -15.64
N GLU A 24 -18.19 -16.49 -16.06
CA GLU A 24 -18.81 -17.58 -15.30
C GLU A 24 -18.10 -17.78 -13.96
N LEU A 25 -16.77 -17.80 -13.95
CA LEU A 25 -15.98 -17.88 -12.73
C LEU A 25 -16.25 -16.72 -11.77
N ALA A 26 -16.28 -15.48 -12.27
CA ALA A 26 -16.59 -14.30 -11.48
C ALA A 26 -17.99 -14.40 -10.86
N LYS A 27 -18.98 -14.87 -11.62
CA LYS A 27 -20.35 -15.10 -11.13
C LYS A 27 -20.35 -16.11 -9.98
N ASP A 28 -19.75 -17.29 -10.17
CA ASP A 28 -19.73 -18.35 -9.17
C ASP A 28 -19.01 -17.90 -7.88
N MET A 29 -17.91 -17.18 -8.03
CA MET A 29 -17.20 -16.58 -6.90
C MET A 29 -18.08 -15.57 -6.15
N MET A 30 -18.74 -14.65 -6.86
CA MET A 30 -19.58 -13.62 -6.25
C MET A 30 -20.79 -14.23 -5.53
N GLU A 31 -21.42 -15.26 -6.10
CA GLU A 31 -22.52 -15.99 -5.46
C GLU A 31 -22.04 -16.71 -4.19
N LEU A 32 -20.95 -17.47 -4.26
CA LEU A 32 -20.37 -18.17 -3.12
C LEU A 32 -20.02 -17.23 -1.97
N TYR A 33 -19.33 -16.11 -2.28
CA TYR A 33 -18.94 -15.15 -1.26
C TYR A 33 -20.12 -14.33 -0.74
N SER A 34 -21.14 -14.06 -1.56
CA SER A 34 -22.38 -13.40 -1.11
C SER A 34 -23.07 -14.22 -0.02
N VAL A 35 -23.25 -15.53 -0.23
CA VAL A 35 -23.86 -16.45 0.73
C VAL A 35 -23.03 -16.51 2.03
N LYS A 36 -21.71 -16.71 1.91
CA LYS A 36 -20.80 -16.72 3.07
C LYS A 36 -20.82 -15.40 3.83
N CYS A 37 -20.89 -14.28 3.12
CA CYS A 37 -20.91 -12.96 3.73
C CYS A 37 -22.22 -12.69 4.47
N GLN A 38 -23.35 -13.15 3.93
CA GLN A 38 -24.64 -13.07 4.61
C GLN A 38 -24.64 -13.87 5.91
N ALA A 39 -24.28 -15.16 5.85
CA ALA A 39 -24.18 -16.01 7.04
C ALA A 39 -23.20 -15.43 8.09
N CYS A 40 -22.06 -14.89 7.64
CA CYS A 40 -21.12 -14.24 8.55
C CYS A 40 -21.71 -12.99 9.22
N GLN A 41 -22.50 -12.17 8.51
CA GLN A 41 -23.10 -10.96 9.06
C GLN A 41 -24.25 -11.22 10.05
N GLU A 42 -24.92 -12.36 9.93
CA GLU A 42 -25.95 -12.79 10.88
C GLU A 42 -25.34 -13.05 12.27
N ASP A 43 -24.14 -13.65 12.33
CA ASP A 43 -23.34 -13.74 13.55
C ASP A 43 -22.41 -12.51 13.71
N ARG A 44 -22.95 -11.46 14.32
CA ARG A 44 -22.24 -10.19 14.56
C ARG A 44 -20.97 -10.36 15.38
N LEU A 45 -20.95 -11.27 16.34
CA LEU A 45 -19.76 -11.49 17.18
C LEU A 45 -18.64 -12.10 16.33
N SER A 46 -18.97 -13.14 15.57
CA SER A 46 -18.01 -13.76 14.65
C SER A 46 -17.53 -12.77 13.59
N CYS A 47 -18.41 -12.01 12.94
CA CYS A 47 -18.00 -11.01 11.94
C CYS A 47 -17.07 -9.91 12.51
N THR A 48 -17.18 -9.61 13.80
CA THR A 48 -16.33 -8.62 14.46
C THR A 48 -14.95 -9.19 14.79
N VAL A 49 -14.90 -10.39 15.39
CA VAL A 49 -13.67 -10.95 15.97
C VAL A 49 -12.92 -11.87 15.00
N ARG A 50 -13.66 -12.66 14.21
CA ARG A 50 -13.16 -13.67 13.27
C ARG A 50 -14.03 -13.71 12.00
N PRO A 51 -13.97 -12.67 11.15
CA PRO A 51 -14.75 -12.67 9.91
C PRO A 51 -14.40 -13.90 9.06
N ALA A 52 -15.41 -14.49 8.42
CA ALA A 52 -15.23 -15.65 7.55
C ALA A 52 -14.28 -15.39 6.36
N CYS A 53 -14.18 -14.12 5.94
CA CYS A 53 -13.15 -13.67 5.00
C CYS A 53 -11.92 -13.19 5.78
N LYS A 54 -10.79 -13.87 5.56
CA LYS A 54 -9.50 -13.46 6.12
C LYS A 54 -9.23 -11.99 5.76
N ASP A 55 -8.89 -11.21 6.78
CA ASP A 55 -8.55 -9.79 6.65
C ASP A 55 -9.60 -8.93 5.92
N ARG A 56 -10.86 -9.40 5.84
CA ARG A 56 -11.94 -8.78 5.07
C ARG A 56 -11.57 -8.59 3.57
N ASN A 57 -10.76 -9.47 2.98
CA ASN A 57 -10.31 -9.32 1.59
C ASN A 57 -11.46 -9.26 0.58
N PHE A 58 -12.56 -9.98 0.81
CA PHE A 58 -13.72 -9.87 -0.08
C PHE A 58 -14.33 -8.46 -0.06
N LEU A 59 -14.34 -7.78 1.09
CA LEU A 59 -14.80 -6.39 1.18
C LEU A 59 -13.87 -5.45 0.41
N ASN A 60 -12.55 -5.67 0.48
CA ASN A 60 -11.57 -4.92 -0.33
C ASN A 60 -11.84 -5.08 -1.84
N VAL A 61 -12.17 -6.30 -2.29
CA VAL A 61 -12.55 -6.55 -3.68
C VAL A 61 -13.79 -5.76 -4.07
N LEU A 62 -14.87 -5.80 -3.27
CA LEU A 62 -16.08 -5.03 -3.57
C LEU A 62 -15.80 -3.53 -3.67
N ILE A 63 -14.95 -2.99 -2.80
CA ILE A 63 -14.57 -1.57 -2.86
C ILE A 63 -13.76 -1.27 -4.13
N GLU A 64 -12.85 -2.17 -4.51
CA GLU A 64 -12.05 -2.04 -5.73
C GLU A 64 -12.91 -2.11 -7.00
N LEU A 65 -13.99 -2.90 -6.99
CA LEU A 65 -14.99 -2.97 -8.06
C LEU A 65 -15.94 -1.75 -8.09
N GLY A 66 -15.78 -0.78 -7.18
CA GLY A 66 -16.62 0.41 -7.14
C GLY A 66 -18.03 0.17 -6.61
N VAL A 67 -18.27 -0.93 -5.89
CA VAL A 67 -19.58 -1.20 -5.28
C VAL A 67 -19.92 -0.10 -4.28
N GLU A 68 -21.07 0.54 -4.48
CA GLU A 68 -21.50 1.64 -3.62
C GLU A 68 -21.67 1.20 -2.15
N PRO A 69 -21.36 2.07 -1.17
CA PRO A 69 -21.41 1.72 0.26
C PRO A 69 -22.74 1.11 0.73
N GLN A 70 -23.85 1.49 0.11
CA GLN A 70 -25.19 0.97 0.40
C GLN A 70 -25.41 -0.50 0.01
N ASN A 71 -24.65 -0.97 -0.97
CA ASN A 71 -24.67 -2.35 -1.47
C ASN A 71 -23.59 -3.22 -0.82
N LEU A 72 -22.64 -2.60 -0.09
CA LEU A 72 -21.66 -3.33 0.70
C LEU A 72 -22.32 -4.06 1.90
N PRO A 73 -21.69 -5.14 2.39
CA PRO A 73 -22.00 -5.79 3.66
C PRO A 73 -22.07 -4.83 4.86
N LYS A 74 -23.25 -4.23 5.14
CA LYS A 74 -23.42 -3.11 6.08
C LYS A 74 -22.74 -3.30 7.43
N PHE A 75 -22.95 -4.45 8.09
CA PHE A 75 -22.36 -4.69 9.40
C PHE A 75 -20.83 -4.85 9.29
N CYS A 76 -20.37 -5.68 8.36
CA CYS A 76 -18.95 -5.91 8.11
C CYS A 76 -18.21 -4.60 7.75
N TYR A 77 -18.81 -3.76 6.91
CA TYR A 77 -18.27 -2.47 6.50
C TYR A 77 -18.23 -1.47 7.67
N SER A 78 -19.27 -1.41 8.51
CA SER A 78 -19.25 -0.56 9.71
C SER A 78 -18.13 -0.94 10.69
N GLN A 79 -17.91 -2.24 10.93
CA GLN A 79 -16.81 -2.72 11.77
C GLN A 79 -15.45 -2.39 11.15
N TYR A 80 -15.36 -2.46 9.82
CA TYR A 80 -14.16 -2.10 9.09
C TYR A 80 -13.81 -0.62 9.23
N LEU A 81 -14.78 0.29 9.09
CA LEU A 81 -14.57 1.73 9.35
C LEU A 81 -14.17 2.02 10.80
N ASP A 82 -14.78 1.34 11.77
CA ASP A 82 -14.42 1.51 13.19
C ASP A 82 -12.99 1.02 13.46
N GLN A 83 -12.56 -0.09 12.85
CA GLN A 83 -11.17 -0.56 12.91
C GLN A 83 -10.19 0.47 12.34
N VAL A 84 -10.51 1.06 11.19
CA VAL A 84 -9.70 2.12 10.55
C VAL A 84 -9.60 3.34 11.48
N ARG A 85 -10.72 3.77 12.05
CA ARG A 85 -10.77 4.90 12.99
C ARG A 85 -9.88 4.65 14.20
N ARG A 86 -10.04 3.51 14.88
CA ARG A 86 -9.28 3.17 16.09
C ARG A 86 -7.78 3.07 15.81
N TYR A 87 -7.42 2.51 14.66
CA TYR A 87 -6.02 2.35 14.27
C TYR A 87 -5.36 3.70 13.99
N ILE A 88 -6.01 4.59 13.23
CA ILE A 88 -5.41 5.85 12.80
C ILE A 88 -5.52 6.94 13.87
N LEU A 89 -6.71 7.14 14.46
CA LEU A 89 -6.94 8.23 15.42
C LEU A 89 -6.56 7.83 16.85
N ASP A 90 -6.93 6.62 17.27
CA ASP A 90 -6.73 6.20 18.67
C ASP A 90 -5.40 5.45 18.86
N GLN A 91 -4.66 5.19 17.77
CA GLN A 91 -3.42 4.39 17.75
C GLN A 91 -3.59 3.01 18.41
N ARG A 92 -4.77 2.42 18.26
CA ARG A 92 -5.16 1.16 18.91
C ARG A 92 -5.64 0.14 17.89
N GLY A 93 -5.50 -1.13 18.24
CA GLY A 93 -6.01 -2.24 17.45
C GLY A 93 -4.94 -2.92 16.61
N ARG A 94 -5.38 -3.69 15.61
CA ARG A 94 -4.47 -4.47 14.77
C ARG A 94 -3.88 -3.58 13.67
N VAL A 95 -2.64 -3.86 13.29
CA VAL A 95 -1.99 -3.22 12.14
C VAL A 95 -2.84 -3.44 10.90
N MET A 96 -3.25 -2.34 10.27
CA MET A 96 -4.01 -2.36 9.03
C MET A 96 -3.02 -2.47 7.88
N LYS A 97 -3.08 -3.53 7.09
CA LYS A 97 -2.28 -3.72 5.86
C LYS A 97 -3.21 -3.91 4.68
N ASP A 98 -2.86 -3.27 3.56
CA ASP A 98 -3.49 -3.41 2.24
C ASP A 98 -5.00 -3.18 2.27
N LYS A 99 -5.42 -2.17 3.03
CA LYS A 99 -6.84 -1.84 3.25
C LYS A 99 -7.31 -0.84 2.23
N ARG A 100 -8.44 -1.10 1.59
CA ARG A 100 -9.07 -0.20 0.61
C ARG A 100 -10.32 0.43 1.20
N LEU A 101 -10.53 1.71 0.90
CA LEU A 101 -11.72 2.47 1.28
C LEU A 101 -12.06 3.50 0.20
N PRO A 102 -13.34 3.83 0.00
CA PRO A 102 -13.70 5.07 -0.69
C PRO A 102 -13.12 6.28 0.04
N ILE A 103 -12.59 7.25 -0.71
CA ILE A 103 -11.96 8.45 -0.11
C ILE A 103 -12.94 9.19 0.81
N LYS A 104 -14.20 9.33 0.38
CA LYS A 104 -15.25 10.01 1.17
C LYS A 104 -15.44 9.35 2.54
N ASP A 105 -15.41 8.03 2.59
CA ASP A 105 -15.63 7.26 3.81
C ASP A 105 -14.39 7.29 4.72
N LEU A 106 -13.17 7.30 4.18
CA LEU A 106 -11.98 7.56 4.99
C LEU A 106 -12.07 8.94 5.64
N LEU A 107 -12.39 9.99 4.87
CA LEU A 107 -12.43 11.35 5.37
C LEU A 107 -13.47 11.52 6.48
N SER A 108 -14.68 11.00 6.28
CA SER A 108 -15.73 11.02 7.30
C SER A 108 -15.33 10.23 8.56
N THR A 109 -14.73 9.05 8.39
CA THR A 109 -14.22 8.20 9.48
C THR A 109 -13.16 8.91 10.32
N LEU A 110 -12.28 9.68 9.68
CA LEU A 110 -11.22 10.46 10.33
C LEU A 110 -11.67 11.83 10.83
N ARG A 111 -12.97 12.15 10.69
CA ARG A 111 -13.60 13.43 11.08
C ARG A 111 -12.95 14.63 10.39
N VAL A 112 -12.62 14.47 9.10
CA VAL A 112 -12.08 15.53 8.25
C VAL A 112 -13.00 15.74 7.06
N SER A 113 -13.15 17.00 6.64
CA SER A 113 -14.13 17.40 5.62
C SER A 113 -13.60 17.32 4.19
N SER A 114 -12.28 17.27 4.01
CA SER A 114 -11.63 17.28 2.70
C SER A 114 -10.20 16.76 2.79
N ILE A 115 -9.60 16.45 1.64
CA ILE A 115 -8.17 16.12 1.51
C ILE A 115 -7.28 17.26 2.04
N ARG A 116 -7.69 18.52 1.84
CA ARG A 116 -6.98 19.68 2.38
C ARG A 116 -7.00 19.67 3.90
N HIS A 117 -8.16 19.40 4.50
CA HIS A 117 -8.31 19.28 5.94
C HIS A 117 -7.46 18.11 6.48
N PHE A 118 -7.55 16.93 5.85
CA PHE A 118 -6.70 15.77 6.16
C PHE A 118 -5.22 16.13 6.23
N ASN A 119 -4.68 16.75 5.17
CA ASN A 119 -3.29 17.16 5.12
C ASN A 119 -2.94 18.17 6.21
N SER A 120 -3.78 19.19 6.43
CA SER A 120 -3.52 20.23 7.44
C SER A 120 -3.55 19.71 8.88
N LYS A 121 -4.42 18.74 9.16
CA LYS A 121 -4.57 18.13 10.48
C LYS A 121 -3.39 17.20 10.76
N PHE A 122 -3.17 16.23 9.88
CA PHE A 122 -2.16 15.20 10.11
C PHE A 122 -0.73 15.70 9.94
N LYS A 123 -0.49 16.78 9.17
CA LYS A 123 0.81 17.47 9.19
C LYS A 123 1.17 18.04 10.56
N LYS A 124 0.18 18.40 11.38
CA LYS A 124 0.40 18.91 12.75
C LYS A 124 0.49 17.79 13.78
N GLU A 125 -0.25 16.71 13.55
CA GLU A 125 -0.37 15.60 14.51
C GLU A 125 0.67 14.50 14.33
N TRP A 126 1.19 14.30 13.11
CA TRP A 126 2.13 13.21 12.80
C TRP A 126 3.56 13.69 12.71
N GLU A 127 4.44 12.95 13.38
CA GLU A 127 5.88 13.11 13.22
C GLU A 127 6.30 12.61 11.83
N ASN A 128 7.29 13.30 11.25
CA ASN A 128 7.84 13.00 9.92
C ASN A 128 6.77 12.94 8.81
N TYR A 129 5.70 13.74 8.93
CA TYR A 129 4.67 13.85 7.91
C TYR A 129 5.30 14.17 6.55
N SER A 130 5.08 13.28 5.58
CA SER A 130 5.58 13.41 4.22
C SER A 130 4.46 13.24 3.22
N LYS A 131 4.53 14.03 2.15
CA LYS A 131 3.56 13.99 1.06
C LYS A 131 4.25 14.15 -0.28
N VAL A 132 3.78 13.36 -1.24
CA VAL A 132 4.10 13.50 -2.66
C VAL A 132 2.81 13.38 -3.45
N ASN A 133 2.69 14.13 -4.54
CA ASN A 133 1.52 14.13 -5.39
C ASN A 133 1.97 14.27 -6.85
N GLU A 134 1.38 13.46 -7.72
CA GLU A 134 1.62 13.47 -9.16
C GLU A 134 0.35 13.00 -9.86
N ASN A 135 -0.15 13.79 -10.82
CA ASN A 135 -1.39 13.53 -11.54
C ASN A 135 -2.58 13.25 -10.60
N ASN A 136 -3.27 12.12 -10.80
CA ASN A 136 -4.42 11.67 -10.01
C ASN A 136 -4.03 10.88 -8.75
N VAL A 137 -2.76 10.87 -8.37
CA VAL A 137 -2.26 10.12 -7.22
C VAL A 137 -1.66 11.05 -6.17
N MET A 138 -2.02 10.82 -4.91
CA MET A 138 -1.37 11.45 -3.77
C MET A 138 -0.95 10.39 -2.76
N LEU A 139 0.34 10.37 -2.43
CA LEU A 139 0.89 9.56 -1.36
C LEU A 139 1.15 10.41 -0.11
N VAL A 140 0.76 9.88 1.04
CA VAL A 140 1.01 10.50 2.35
C VAL A 140 1.60 9.46 3.28
N ALA A 141 2.62 9.82 4.05
CA ALA A 141 3.18 8.99 5.09
C ALA A 141 3.34 9.77 6.40
N GLY A 142 3.18 9.09 7.54
CA GLY A 142 3.36 9.66 8.87
C GLY A 142 2.84 8.73 9.98
N ASN A 143 3.44 8.81 11.17
CA ASN A 143 3.13 7.92 12.31
C ASN A 143 3.06 6.43 11.94
N GLY A 144 4.00 5.96 11.12
CA GLY A 144 4.06 4.56 10.66
C GLY A 144 2.99 4.17 9.63
N ASN A 145 2.16 5.10 9.16
CA ASN A 145 1.11 4.85 8.18
C ASN A 145 1.50 5.38 6.80
N ILE A 146 1.00 4.70 5.76
CA ILE A 146 1.09 5.11 4.36
C ILE A 146 -0.33 5.14 3.79
N PHE A 147 -0.66 6.23 3.10
CA PHE A 147 -1.91 6.39 2.38
C PHE A 147 -1.60 6.61 0.91
N HIS A 148 -2.20 5.81 0.04
CA HIS A 148 -2.18 6.00 -1.40
C HIS A 148 -3.59 6.40 -1.83
N PHE A 149 -3.80 7.69 -2.08
CA PHE A 149 -5.04 8.21 -2.63
C PHE A 149 -5.00 8.12 -4.14
N ASP A 150 -5.97 7.43 -4.71
CA ASP A 150 -6.22 7.35 -6.14
C ASP A 150 -7.51 8.12 -6.43
N PHE A 151 -7.36 9.33 -6.97
CA PHE A 151 -8.50 10.21 -7.22
C PHE A 151 -9.34 9.80 -8.42
N GLU A 152 -8.75 9.05 -9.36
CA GLU A 152 -9.44 8.54 -10.54
C GLU A 152 -10.40 7.41 -10.15
N ARG A 153 -9.93 6.46 -9.34
CA ARG A 153 -10.77 5.40 -8.76
C ARG A 153 -11.63 5.88 -7.60
N GLY A 154 -11.32 7.03 -7.01
CA GLY A 154 -12.02 7.55 -5.83
C GLY A 154 -11.78 6.74 -4.55
N ILE A 155 -10.69 5.98 -4.49
CA ILE A 155 -10.32 5.10 -3.38
C ILE A 155 -9.01 5.53 -2.72
N VAL A 156 -8.79 5.04 -1.51
CA VAL A 156 -7.55 5.18 -0.77
C VAL A 156 -7.11 3.82 -0.26
N LEU A 157 -5.84 3.50 -0.49
CA LEU A 157 -5.19 2.32 0.08
C LEU A 157 -4.43 2.75 1.34
N ILE A 158 -4.67 2.05 2.44
CA ILE A 158 -3.99 2.24 3.73
C ILE A 158 -2.98 1.12 3.90
N ASN A 159 -1.72 1.50 4.11
CA ASN A 159 -0.56 0.63 4.24
C ASN A 159 -0.51 -0.43 3.13
N PRO A 160 -0.44 -0.03 1.84
CA PRO A 160 -0.38 -0.93 0.69
C PRO A 160 1.01 -1.60 0.60
N LEU A 161 1.41 -2.35 1.62
CA LEU A 161 2.74 -2.93 1.75
C LEU A 161 2.97 -4.12 0.82
N ASN A 162 1.91 -4.85 0.46
CA ASN A 162 1.99 -6.01 -0.42
C ASN A 162 1.64 -5.69 -1.88
N GLU A 163 1.28 -4.43 -2.17
CA GLU A 163 1.04 -3.98 -3.54
C GLU A 163 2.33 -3.99 -4.35
N ALA A 164 2.18 -4.45 -5.60
CA ALA A 164 3.26 -4.55 -6.57
C ALA A 164 3.44 -3.21 -7.28
N ILE A 165 4.68 -2.85 -7.57
CA ILE A 165 5.01 -1.66 -8.34
C ILE A 165 5.24 -2.10 -9.78
N LEU A 166 4.31 -1.73 -10.66
CA LEU A 166 4.26 -2.23 -12.04
C LEU A 166 4.75 -1.21 -13.07
N ASP A 167 4.86 0.06 -12.70
CA ASP A 167 5.29 1.12 -13.59
C ASP A 167 6.27 2.11 -12.92
N PHE A 168 7.03 2.80 -13.76
CA PHE A 168 8.08 3.73 -13.34
C PHE A 168 7.53 4.89 -12.51
N ASN A 169 6.33 5.39 -12.83
CA ASN A 169 5.76 6.53 -12.12
C ASN A 169 5.42 6.14 -10.68
N ALA A 170 4.81 4.97 -10.48
CA ALA A 170 4.57 4.41 -9.15
C ALA A 170 5.89 4.23 -8.38
N PHE A 171 6.91 3.64 -9.01
CA PHE A 171 8.22 3.42 -8.40
C PHE A 171 8.88 4.74 -7.95
N LYS A 172 8.89 5.74 -8.82
CA LYS A 172 9.40 7.08 -8.55
C LYS A 172 8.61 7.77 -7.45
N LEU A 173 7.28 7.67 -7.45
CA LEU A 173 6.42 8.35 -6.48
C LEU A 173 6.62 7.79 -5.06
N TYR A 174 6.70 6.46 -4.92
CA TYR A 174 6.99 5.81 -3.65
C TYR A 174 8.42 6.09 -3.17
N SER A 175 9.41 6.04 -4.06
CA SER A 175 10.80 6.40 -3.74
C SER A 175 10.90 7.84 -3.23
N ASN A 176 10.22 8.79 -3.88
CA ASN A 176 10.17 10.19 -3.44
C ASN A 176 9.47 10.36 -2.08
N LEU A 177 8.42 9.57 -1.82
CA LEU A 177 7.73 9.59 -0.53
C LEU A 177 8.67 9.12 0.59
N PHE A 178 9.34 7.99 0.38
CA PHE A 178 10.24 7.40 1.37
C PHE A 178 11.50 8.24 1.57
N SER A 179 12.06 8.82 0.51
CA SER A 179 13.14 9.81 0.60
C SER A 179 12.78 10.95 1.55
N LYS A 180 11.61 11.57 1.39
CA LYS A 180 11.14 12.63 2.31
C LYS A 180 10.86 12.11 3.72
N TRP A 181 10.23 10.93 3.82
CA TRP A 181 9.79 10.39 5.10
C TRP A 181 10.96 9.98 6.01
N PHE A 182 12.00 9.40 5.41
CA PHE A 182 13.22 8.98 6.11
C PHE A 182 14.34 10.02 6.07
N ASN A 183 14.10 11.20 5.46
CA ASN A 183 15.09 12.26 5.29
C ASN A 183 16.40 11.78 4.62
N LEU A 184 16.26 11.02 3.52
CA LEU A 184 17.37 10.47 2.73
C LEU A 184 17.35 11.07 1.33
N ASP A 185 18.51 11.42 0.79
CA ASP A 185 18.63 11.90 -0.58
C ASP A 185 18.53 10.69 -1.53
N ALA A 186 17.49 10.66 -2.37
CA ALA A 186 17.30 9.57 -3.32
C ALA A 186 17.02 10.07 -4.74
N ARG A 187 17.49 9.32 -5.72
CA ARG A 187 17.26 9.57 -7.15
C ARG A 187 16.83 8.30 -7.83
N VAL A 188 15.87 8.43 -8.73
CA VAL A 188 15.36 7.33 -9.54
C VAL A 188 15.69 7.62 -11.00
N SER A 189 16.29 6.65 -11.67
CA SER A 189 16.63 6.72 -13.09
C SER A 189 15.90 5.64 -13.86
N ASP A 190 15.38 6.01 -15.01
CA ASP A 190 14.75 5.09 -15.97
C ASP A 190 15.83 4.62 -16.96
N LEU A 191 16.15 3.33 -16.98
CA LEU A 191 17.05 2.75 -17.98
C LEU A 191 16.28 2.27 -19.20
N THR A 192 15.19 1.53 -18.94
CA THR A 192 14.24 1.04 -19.94
C THR A 192 12.84 1.04 -19.34
N THR A 193 11.81 0.85 -20.18
CA THR A 193 10.40 0.80 -19.75
C THR A 193 10.11 -0.13 -18.57
N ASN A 194 10.95 -1.13 -18.33
CA ASN A 194 10.77 -2.11 -17.28
C ASN A 194 12.02 -2.32 -16.40
N TRP A 195 13.03 -1.45 -16.47
CA TRP A 195 14.24 -1.52 -15.66
C TRP A 195 14.61 -0.15 -15.11
N TRP A 196 14.57 -0.04 -13.79
CA TRP A 196 14.76 1.22 -13.08
C TRP A 196 15.86 1.08 -12.03
N ILE A 197 16.59 2.17 -11.80
CA ILE A 197 17.62 2.26 -10.77
C ILE A 197 17.16 3.24 -9.69
N LEU A 198 17.27 2.84 -8.44
CA LEU A 198 17.14 3.71 -7.28
C LEU A 198 18.52 3.86 -6.61
N THR A 199 18.99 5.09 -6.55
CA THR A 199 20.21 5.47 -5.82
C THR A 199 19.81 6.24 -4.56
N ILE A 200 20.28 5.81 -3.40
CA ILE A 200 20.11 6.48 -2.10
C ILE A 200 21.50 6.91 -1.61
N GLU A 201 21.63 8.17 -1.26
CA GLU A 201 22.82 8.75 -0.65
C GLU A 201 22.51 9.13 0.80
N ALA A 202 23.29 8.56 1.72
CA ALA A 202 23.21 8.82 3.14
C ALA A 202 24.52 9.46 3.61
N LYS A 203 24.45 10.62 4.26
CA LYS A 203 25.64 11.32 4.77
C LYS A 203 26.11 10.68 6.07
N GLY A 204 27.42 10.50 6.21
CA GLY A 204 28.04 9.89 7.39
C GLY A 204 29.27 9.06 7.03
N THR A 205 30.07 8.72 8.04
CA THR A 205 31.19 7.80 7.88
C THR A 205 30.76 6.41 8.27
N PHE A 206 30.74 5.49 7.29
CA PHE A 206 30.27 4.12 7.49
C PHE A 206 31.43 3.13 7.35
N SER A 207 31.57 2.26 8.35
CA SER A 207 32.54 1.17 8.40
C SER A 207 32.13 0.00 7.51
N LYS A 208 33.08 -0.89 7.20
CA LYS A 208 32.79 -2.10 6.41
C LYS A 208 31.89 -3.07 7.19
N GLU A 209 32.04 -3.08 8.50
CA GLU A 209 31.31 -3.91 9.45
C GLU A 209 29.81 -3.55 9.46
N GLU A 210 29.46 -2.28 9.26
CA GLU A 210 28.07 -1.81 9.14
C GLU A 210 27.47 -2.10 7.75
N ILE A 211 28.27 -1.97 6.70
CA ILE A 211 27.82 -2.15 5.31
C ILE A 211 27.58 -3.62 4.94
N GLY A 212 28.36 -4.55 5.51
CA GLY A 212 28.21 -5.98 5.25
C GLY A 212 26.79 -6.52 5.52
N PRO A 213 26.25 -6.33 6.75
CA PRO A 213 24.88 -6.68 7.10
C PRO A 213 23.83 -5.99 6.23
N LEU A 214 24.02 -4.69 5.92
CA LEU A 214 23.13 -3.94 5.03
C LEU A 214 23.02 -4.61 3.66
N LYS A 215 24.17 -4.87 3.01
CA LYS A 215 24.20 -5.50 1.69
C LYS A 215 23.47 -6.85 1.67
N LYS A 216 23.68 -7.66 2.71
CA LYS A 216 23.00 -8.96 2.88
C LYS A 216 21.49 -8.84 3.05
N ASN A 217 21.02 -7.79 3.73
CA ASN A 217 19.59 -7.55 3.92
C ASN A 217 18.94 -7.02 2.64
N ILE A 218 19.60 -6.09 1.93
CA ILE A 218 19.08 -5.52 0.69
C ILE A 218 19.04 -6.57 -0.43
N SER A 219 20.03 -7.45 -0.53
CA SER A 219 20.05 -8.52 -1.55
C SER A 219 18.94 -9.57 -1.38
N ARG A 220 18.15 -9.50 -0.29
CA ARG A 220 16.93 -10.30 -0.11
C ARG A 220 15.68 -9.60 -0.64
N LEU A 221 15.78 -8.29 -0.87
CA LEU A 221 14.68 -7.42 -1.31
C LEU A 221 14.78 -7.11 -2.81
N PHE A 222 16.00 -7.07 -3.35
CA PHE A 222 16.30 -6.75 -4.75
C PHE A 222 17.31 -7.76 -5.31
N GLU A 223 17.23 -8.01 -6.62
CA GLU A 223 18.16 -8.89 -7.32
C GLU A 223 19.58 -8.31 -7.34
N VAL A 224 19.68 -7.04 -7.76
CA VAL A 224 20.95 -6.31 -7.78
C VAL A 224 20.91 -5.23 -6.71
N ALA A 225 21.90 -5.30 -5.81
CA ALA A 225 22.07 -4.36 -4.71
C ALA A 225 23.56 -4.09 -4.48
N ILE A 226 23.93 -2.82 -4.62
CA ILE A 226 25.28 -2.33 -4.40
C ILE A 226 25.22 -1.36 -3.22
N ALA A 227 26.13 -1.53 -2.26
CA ALA A 227 26.32 -0.61 -1.17
C ALA A 227 27.82 -0.31 -1.05
N LYS A 228 28.19 0.96 -1.12
CA LYS A 228 29.58 1.42 -1.06
C LYS A 228 29.72 2.65 -0.17
N SER A 229 30.82 2.72 0.58
CA SER A 229 31.21 3.90 1.36
C SER A 229 32.15 4.77 0.51
N GLU A 230 31.81 6.05 0.39
CA GLU A 230 32.63 7.07 -0.27
C GLU A 230 32.87 8.23 0.69
N LYS A 231 34.07 8.26 1.30
CA LYS A 231 34.56 9.24 2.29
C LYS A 231 33.58 9.53 3.44
N ASP A 232 32.57 10.36 3.16
CA ASP A 232 31.58 10.90 4.09
C ASP A 232 30.14 10.58 3.67
N SER A 233 29.96 9.56 2.84
CA SER A 233 28.65 9.11 2.38
C SER A 233 28.59 7.60 2.18
N LEU A 234 27.42 7.03 2.41
CA LEU A 234 27.02 5.70 1.95
C LEU A 234 26.15 5.88 0.71
N ILE A 235 26.56 5.23 -0.38
CA ILE A 235 25.76 5.14 -1.60
C ILE A 235 25.20 3.72 -1.69
N VAL A 236 23.88 3.63 -1.76
CA VAL A 236 23.14 2.40 -1.99
C VAL A 236 22.44 2.49 -3.33
N GLU A 237 22.68 1.52 -4.20
CA GLU A 237 22.07 1.40 -5.50
C GLU A 237 21.34 0.07 -5.59
N VAL A 238 20.08 0.11 -6.00
CA VAL A 238 19.27 -1.08 -6.25
C VAL A 238 18.63 -1.01 -7.62
N GLU A 239 18.49 -2.17 -8.25
CA GLU A 239 17.78 -2.31 -9.52
C GLU A 239 16.41 -2.93 -9.29
N ALA A 240 15.42 -2.38 -9.98
CA ALA A 240 14.06 -2.90 -10.05
C ALA A 240 13.77 -3.28 -11.50
N VAL A 241 13.58 -4.58 -11.76
CA VAL A 241 13.18 -5.10 -13.06
C VAL A 241 11.75 -5.61 -12.95
N VAL A 242 10.89 -5.14 -13.86
CA VAL A 242 9.51 -5.62 -13.99
C VAL A 242 9.46 -6.56 -15.20
N ASP A 243 9.45 -7.85 -14.95
CA ASP A 243 9.28 -8.86 -15.99
C ASP A 243 8.32 -9.97 -15.54
N ASN A 244 8.04 -10.91 -16.43
CA ASN A 244 7.15 -12.04 -16.15
C ASN A 244 7.85 -13.20 -15.42
N ILE A 245 9.15 -13.09 -15.15
CA ILE A 245 9.98 -14.16 -14.59
C ILE A 245 10.12 -13.97 -13.08
N GLN A 246 10.33 -12.72 -12.64
CA GLN A 246 10.59 -12.38 -11.26
C GLN A 246 9.35 -11.82 -10.56
N PRO A 247 9.21 -12.04 -9.23
CA PRO A 247 8.19 -11.37 -8.47
C PRO A 247 8.42 -9.85 -8.52
N PRO A 248 7.38 -9.05 -8.80
CA PRO A 248 7.53 -7.60 -8.90
C PRO A 248 7.96 -7.00 -7.55
N VAL A 249 8.69 -5.89 -7.63
CA VAL A 249 9.08 -5.12 -6.44
C VAL A 249 7.82 -4.66 -5.72
N LYS A 250 7.75 -4.95 -4.42
CA LYS A 250 6.66 -4.52 -3.55
C LYS A 250 6.98 -3.19 -2.88
N ILE A 251 5.95 -2.45 -2.53
CA ILE A 251 6.10 -1.21 -1.73
C ILE A 251 6.79 -1.49 -0.39
N SER A 252 6.54 -2.65 0.24
CA SER A 252 7.28 -3.04 1.44
C SER A 252 8.78 -3.23 1.20
N SER A 253 9.20 -3.78 0.06
CA SER A 253 10.62 -3.91 -0.26
C SER A 253 11.31 -2.55 -0.34
N LEU A 254 10.67 -1.57 -1.01
CA LEU A 254 11.15 -0.19 -1.03
C LEU A 254 11.17 0.43 0.37
N LYS A 255 10.07 0.34 1.12
CA LYS A 255 10.01 0.89 2.49
C LYS A 255 11.14 0.32 3.36
N ASN A 256 11.32 -1.00 3.34
CA ASN A 256 12.32 -1.68 4.14
C ASN A 256 13.75 -1.26 3.74
N LEU A 257 14.00 -1.01 2.45
CA LEU A 257 15.28 -0.46 1.99
C LEU A 257 15.58 0.90 2.63
N PHE A 258 14.64 1.84 2.57
CA PHE A 258 14.82 3.15 3.18
C PHE A 258 14.94 3.05 4.72
N GLU A 259 14.18 2.17 5.38
CA GLU A 259 14.31 1.93 6.82
C GLU A 259 15.69 1.39 7.20
N LEU A 260 16.23 0.45 6.42
CA LEU A 260 17.56 -0.11 6.67
C LEU A 260 18.66 0.95 6.51
N VAL A 261 18.57 1.81 5.49
CA VAL A 261 19.54 2.89 5.28
C VAL A 261 19.41 3.95 6.36
N ALA A 262 18.20 4.38 6.71
CA ALA A 262 17.97 5.38 7.75
C ALA A 262 18.43 4.90 9.13
N GLY A 263 18.17 3.64 9.47
CA GLY A 263 18.59 3.06 10.74
C GLY A 263 20.10 2.98 10.93
N LEU A 264 20.90 3.03 9.85
CA LEU A 264 22.35 3.16 9.93
C LEU A 264 22.78 4.61 10.19
N VAL A 265 22.11 5.59 9.56
CA VAL A 265 22.40 7.02 9.76
C VAL A 265 22.12 7.44 11.22
N GLU A 266 21.10 6.86 11.86
CA GLU A 266 20.79 7.15 13.26
C GLU A 266 21.80 6.56 14.26
N GLN A 267 22.66 5.61 13.84
CA GLN A 267 23.65 4.96 14.70
C GLN A 267 25.04 5.62 14.66
N THR A 268 25.31 6.40 13.61
CA THR A 268 26.53 7.19 13.40
C THR A 268 26.43 8.57 14.04
#